data_AF-A0A3B9XLW1-F1
#
_entry.id   AF-A0A3B9XLW1-F1
#
_cell.length_a   1.000
_cell.length_b   1.000
_cell.length_c   1.000
_cell.angle_alpha   90.00
_cell.angle_beta   90.00
_cell.angle_gamma   90.00
#
_symmetry.space_group_name_H-M   'P 1'
#
loop_
_entity.id
_entity.type
_entity.pdbx_description
1 polymer ?
#
loop_
_entity_poly.entity_id
_entity_poly.type
_entity_poly.pdbx_seq_one_letter_code
_entity_poly.pdbx_strand_id
1 'polypeptide(L)'
;MKSEIDIEVAKKLFHKIASEWSLTAAEINALLGGTGDIDDRQLTEEDILKISTIAGIYGALQTLFVDESQWRGWVRKPNSDWNGLSALDVMISGKLEDIQKVRNYLSAWGEQHNL
;
A
#
# COMPACT_ATOMS: atom_id res chain seq x y z
N MET A 1 6.98 -22.42 11.52
CA MET A 1 7.34 -21.61 12.71
C MET A 1 7.89 -20.23 12.34
N LYS A 2 9.03 -20.09 11.63
CA LYS A 2 9.52 -18.75 11.22
C LYS A 2 8.59 -18.05 10.22
N SER A 3 8.12 -18.77 9.20
CA SER A 3 7.16 -18.28 8.19
C SER A 3 5.80 -17.83 8.76
N GLU A 4 5.34 -18.46 9.84
CA GLU A 4 4.04 -18.20 10.45
C GLU A 4 4.07 -16.91 11.30
N ILE A 5 5.17 -16.68 12.02
CA ILE A 5 5.44 -15.41 12.71
C ILE A 5 5.56 -14.28 11.69
N ASP A 6 6.21 -14.53 10.55
CA ASP A 6 6.39 -13.52 9.50
C ASP A 6 5.05 -13.11 8.85
N ILE A 7 4.12 -14.05 8.66
CA ILE A 7 2.76 -13.78 8.15
C ILE A 7 1.95 -12.93 9.13
N GLU A 8 1.96 -13.28 10.42
CA GLU A 8 1.22 -12.53 11.43
C GLU A 8 1.74 -11.09 11.60
N VAL A 9 3.06 -10.91 11.47
CA VAL A 9 3.67 -9.57 11.44
C VAL A 9 3.24 -8.79 10.20
N ALA A 10 3.23 -9.43 9.03
CA ALA A 10 2.78 -8.81 7.78
C ALA A 10 1.32 -8.35 7.86
N LYS A 11 0.42 -9.20 8.38
CA LYS A 11 -1.00 -8.86 8.61
C LYS A 11 -1.15 -7.65 9.54
N LYS A 12 -0.47 -7.64 10.68
CA LYS A 12 -0.53 -6.52 11.64
C LYS A 12 -0.05 -5.21 11.02
N LEU A 13 1.07 -5.24 10.29
CA LEU A 13 1.59 -4.08 9.60
C LEU A 13 0.59 -3.57 8.55
N PHE A 14 0.04 -4.47 7.74
CA PHE A 14 -0.94 -4.12 6.72
C PHE A 14 -2.21 -3.52 7.33
N HIS A 15 -2.73 -4.09 8.42
CA HIS A 15 -3.88 -3.54 9.15
C HIS A 15 -3.64 -2.13 9.66
N LYS A 16 -2.45 -1.84 10.18
CA LYS A 16 -2.08 -0.49 10.61
C LYS A 16 -2.14 0.48 9.42
N ILE A 17 -1.53 0.13 8.30
CA ILE A 17 -1.52 0.97 7.10
C ILE A 17 -2.95 1.18 6.57
N ALA A 18 -3.73 0.10 6.49
CA ALA A 18 -5.11 0.14 6.02
C ALA A 18 -5.98 1.06 6.88
N SER A 19 -5.84 1.01 8.21
CA SER A 19 -6.53 1.91 9.13
C SER A 19 -6.14 3.38 8.89
N GLU A 20 -4.85 3.67 8.77
CA GLU A 20 -4.37 5.05 8.60
C GLU A 20 -4.70 5.65 7.23
N TRP A 21 -4.81 4.84 6.18
CA TRP A 21 -5.33 5.23 4.88
C TRP A 21 -6.85 5.17 4.79
N SER A 22 -7.53 4.81 5.89
CA SER A 22 -8.98 4.64 5.96
C SER A 22 -9.53 3.72 4.87
N LEU A 23 -8.82 2.61 4.61
CA LEU A 23 -9.23 1.62 3.61
C LEU A 23 -10.51 0.89 4.06
N THR A 24 -11.41 0.70 3.12
CA THR A 24 -12.59 -0.14 3.28
C THR A 24 -12.20 -1.62 3.16
N ALA A 25 -13.06 -2.51 3.68
CA ALA A 25 -12.90 -3.95 3.49
C ALA A 25 -12.84 -4.33 1.99
N ALA A 26 -13.58 -3.63 1.13
CA ALA A 26 -13.55 -3.86 -0.31
C ALA A 26 -12.19 -3.48 -0.92
N GLU A 27 -11.60 -2.35 -0.52
CA GLU A 27 -10.27 -1.91 -0.98
C GLU A 27 -9.16 -2.85 -0.47
N ILE A 28 -9.22 -3.29 0.79
CA ILE A 28 -8.31 -4.31 1.35
C ILE A 28 -8.35 -5.59 0.50
N ASN A 29 -9.57 -6.04 0.18
CA ASN A 29 -9.81 -7.24 -0.61
C ASN A 29 -9.28 -7.10 -2.04
N ALA A 30 -9.52 -5.94 -2.64
CA ALA A 30 -9.04 -5.63 -3.98
C ALA A 30 -7.51 -5.59 -4.04
N LEU A 31 -6.84 -4.97 -3.07
CA LEU A 31 -5.37 -4.87 -3.01
C LEU A 31 -4.68 -6.24 -2.93
N LEU A 32 -5.29 -7.21 -2.25
CA LEU A 32 -4.73 -8.55 -2.07
C LEU A 32 -5.37 -9.60 -3.00
N GLY A 33 -6.33 -9.23 -3.84
CA GLY A 33 -6.97 -10.16 -4.79
C GLY A 33 -7.81 -11.28 -4.15
N GLY A 34 -8.34 -11.07 -2.94
CA GLY A 34 -9.09 -12.09 -2.19
C GLY A 34 -10.40 -11.59 -1.59
N THR A 35 -11.16 -12.46 -0.92
CA THR A 35 -12.44 -12.13 -0.26
C THR A 35 -12.49 -12.60 1.20
N GLY A 36 -13.25 -11.90 2.05
CA GLY A 36 -13.35 -12.19 3.50
C GLY A 36 -12.42 -11.35 4.39
N ASP A 37 -12.22 -11.75 5.64
CA ASP A 37 -11.25 -11.13 6.54
C ASP A 37 -9.82 -11.58 6.17
N ILE A 38 -8.82 -10.70 6.23
CA ILE A 38 -7.42 -11.07 6.00
C ILE A 38 -6.88 -11.94 7.14
N ASP A 39 -7.41 -11.80 8.35
CA ASP A 39 -6.93 -12.58 9.51
C ASP A 39 -7.21 -14.07 9.35
N ASP A 40 -8.34 -14.42 8.74
CA ASP A 40 -8.73 -15.81 8.46
C ASP A 40 -8.10 -16.38 7.17
N ARG A 41 -7.40 -15.55 6.39
CA ARG A 41 -6.79 -15.99 5.13
C ARG A 41 -5.41 -16.59 5.33
N GLN A 42 -5.15 -17.59 4.49
CA GLN A 42 -3.80 -18.05 4.20
C GLN A 42 -3.19 -17.15 3.13
N LEU A 43 -2.21 -16.32 3.52
CA LEU A 43 -1.51 -15.44 2.59
C LEU A 43 -0.58 -16.24 1.69
N THR A 44 -0.64 -15.96 0.39
CA THR A 44 0.29 -16.48 -0.60
C THR A 44 1.61 -15.71 -0.54
N GLU A 45 2.65 -16.23 -1.20
CA GLU A 45 3.92 -15.51 -1.36
C GLU A 45 3.73 -14.16 -2.07
N GLU A 46 2.81 -14.11 -3.05
CA GLU A 46 2.47 -12.86 -3.75
C GLU A 46 1.79 -11.85 -2.83
N ASP A 47 0.90 -12.28 -1.93
CA ASP A 47 0.26 -11.38 -0.95
C ASP A 47 1.30 -10.74 -0.03
N ILE A 48 2.30 -11.51 0.40
CA ILE A 48 3.41 -11.00 1.22
C ILE A 48 4.25 -9.99 0.43
N LEU A 49 4.48 -10.21 -0.87
CA LEU A 49 5.16 -9.24 -1.73
C LEU A 49 4.34 -7.95 -1.90
N LYS A 50 3.02 -8.06 -2.08
CA LYS A 50 2.11 -6.90 -2.15
C LYS A 50 2.14 -6.10 -0.85
N ILE A 51 1.99 -6.76 0.30
CA ILE A 51 2.06 -6.11 1.62
C ILE A 51 3.42 -5.43 1.82
N SER A 52 4.52 -6.10 1.46
CA SER A 52 5.88 -5.54 1.58
C SER A 52 6.05 -4.30 0.69
N THR A 53 5.51 -4.34 -0.52
CA THR A 53 5.56 -3.20 -1.46
C THR A 53 4.73 -2.02 -0.94
N ILE A 54 3.53 -2.28 -0.41
CA ILE A 54 2.64 -1.29 0.22
C ILE A 54 3.29 -0.67 1.46
N ALA A 55 3.89 -1.48 2.34
CA ALA A 55 4.63 -1.00 3.50
C ALA A 55 5.79 -0.09 3.09
N GLY A 56 6.44 -0.43 1.99
CA GLY A 56 7.46 0.39 1.40
C GLY A 56 6.96 1.75 0.88
N ILE A 57 5.81 1.78 0.19
CA ILE A 57 5.14 3.02 -0.24
C ILE A 57 4.84 3.89 0.98
N TYR A 58 4.25 3.29 2.01
CA TYR A 58 3.91 3.97 3.26
C TYR A 58 5.13 4.61 3.93
N GLY A 59 6.23 3.88 4.09
CA GLY A 59 7.47 4.42 4.67
C GLY A 59 8.12 5.51 3.81
N ALA A 60 8.04 5.41 2.48
CA ALA A 60 8.53 6.47 1.59
C ALA A 60 7.73 7.77 1.78
N LEU A 61 6.39 7.69 1.86
CA LEU A 61 5.55 8.85 2.12
C LEU A 61 5.89 9.51 3.46
N GLN A 62 6.15 8.73 4.52
CA GLN A 62 6.57 9.27 5.82
C GLN A 62 7.91 10.00 5.79
N THR A 63 8.78 9.64 4.84
CA THR A 63 10.06 10.33 4.64
C THR A 63 9.87 11.63 3.84
N LEU A 64 8.95 11.61 2.87
CA LEU A 64 8.69 12.72 1.97
C LEU A 64 7.81 13.83 2.58
N PHE A 65 6.97 13.50 3.56
CA PHE A 65 6.06 14.46 4.19
C PHE A 65 6.26 14.53 5.69
N VAL A 66 6.49 15.74 6.20
CA VAL A 66 6.58 16.00 7.66
C VAL A 66 5.19 15.91 8.32
N ASP A 67 4.15 16.34 7.62
CA ASP A 67 2.78 16.38 8.12
C ASP A 67 2.10 15.01 7.97
N GLU A 68 1.67 14.46 9.10
CA GLU A 68 0.98 13.18 9.22
C GLU A 68 -0.29 13.08 8.38
N SER A 69 -1.04 14.17 8.29
CA SER A 69 -2.25 14.22 7.47
C SER A 69 -1.93 14.13 5.97
N GLN A 70 -0.76 14.62 5.55
CA GLN A 70 -0.35 14.60 4.15
C GLN A 70 0.01 13.19 3.71
N TRP A 71 0.90 12.48 4.41
CA TRP A 71 1.27 11.13 4.00
C TRP A 71 0.13 10.12 4.19
N ARG A 72 -0.76 10.30 5.18
CA ARG A 72 -1.96 9.45 5.32
C ARG A 72 -2.97 9.67 4.20
N GLY A 73 -3.21 10.92 3.84
CA GLY A 73 -4.19 11.28 2.81
C GLY A 73 -3.69 11.11 1.39
N TRP A 74 -2.37 11.05 1.18
CA TRP A 74 -1.75 11.11 -0.15
C TRP A 74 -2.29 10.06 -1.11
N VAL A 75 -2.47 8.82 -0.65
CA VAL A 75 -2.88 7.71 -1.53
C VAL A 75 -4.26 7.92 -2.16
N ARG A 76 -5.11 8.72 -1.53
CA ARG A 76 -6.47 9.04 -1.99
C ARG A 76 -6.56 10.33 -2.79
N LYS A 77 -5.48 11.12 -2.87
CA LYS A 77 -5.49 12.38 -3.63
C LYS A 77 -5.50 12.08 -5.13
N PRO A 78 -6.36 12.75 -5.92
CA PRO A 78 -6.28 12.74 -7.37
C PRO A 78 -4.88 13.13 -7.86
N ASN A 79 -4.36 12.41 -8.84
CA ASN A 79 -3.06 12.70 -9.46
C ASN A 79 -3.21 12.96 -10.96
N SER A 80 -2.73 14.11 -11.43
CA SER A 80 -2.74 14.47 -12.86
C SER A 80 -1.93 13.50 -13.73
N ASP A 81 -0.86 12.92 -13.20
CA ASP A 81 -0.01 11.95 -13.91
C ASP A 81 -0.73 10.62 -14.17
N TRP A 82 -1.84 10.39 -13.46
CA TRP A 82 -2.74 9.25 -13.64
C TRP A 82 -4.13 9.68 -14.13
N ASN A 83 -4.20 10.76 -14.92
CA ASN A 83 -5.46 11.25 -15.51
C ASN A 83 -6.54 11.57 -14.46
N GLY A 84 -6.13 12.05 -13.27
CA GLY A 84 -7.02 12.37 -12.16
C GLY A 84 -7.34 11.19 -11.24
N LEU A 85 -6.86 9.99 -11.53
CA LEU A 85 -6.95 8.86 -10.61
C LEU A 85 -6.01 9.05 -9.42
N SER A 86 -6.39 8.51 -8.27
CA SER A 86 -5.52 8.45 -7.10
C SER A 86 -4.53 7.28 -7.18
N ALA A 87 -3.49 7.29 -6.36
CA ALA A 87 -2.60 6.13 -6.22
C ALA A 87 -3.38 4.88 -5.80
N LEU A 88 -4.36 5.03 -4.91
CA LEU A 88 -5.20 3.92 -4.48
C LEU A 88 -6.00 3.34 -5.64
N ASP A 89 -6.60 4.17 -6.50
CA ASP A 89 -7.33 3.71 -7.69
C ASP A 89 -6.46 2.88 -8.64
N VAL A 90 -5.17 3.23 -8.73
CA VAL A 90 -4.20 2.43 -9.49
C VAL A 90 -3.94 1.08 -8.81
N MET A 91 -3.74 1.07 -7.48
CA MET A 91 -3.38 -0.15 -6.73
C MET A 91 -4.53 -1.15 -6.57
N ILE A 92 -5.79 -0.70 -6.49
CA ILE A 92 -6.95 -1.58 -6.27
C ILE A 92 -7.25 -2.51 -7.46
N SER A 93 -6.50 -2.44 -8.56
CA SER A 93 -6.52 -3.50 -9.58
C SER A 93 -6.11 -4.87 -8.98
N GLY A 94 -5.40 -4.85 -7.85
CA GLY A 94 -4.91 -6.03 -7.14
C GLY A 94 -3.68 -6.67 -7.77
N LYS A 95 -3.14 -6.09 -8.85
CA LYS A 95 -1.94 -6.57 -9.54
C LYS A 95 -0.69 -6.04 -8.85
N LEU A 96 0.28 -6.92 -8.60
CA LEU A 96 1.54 -6.52 -7.98
C LEU A 96 2.25 -5.44 -8.81
N GLU A 97 2.17 -5.51 -10.15
CA GLU A 97 2.79 -4.52 -11.05
C GLU A 97 2.21 -3.11 -10.86
N ASP A 98 0.91 -2.99 -10.60
CA ASP A 98 0.27 -1.68 -10.40
C ASP A 98 0.67 -1.08 -9.05
N ILE A 99 0.85 -1.91 -8.01
CA ILE A 99 1.41 -1.47 -6.73
C ILE A 99 2.88 -1.04 -6.90
N GLN A 100 3.68 -1.82 -7.63
CA GLN A 100 5.07 -1.46 -7.94
C GLN A 100 5.17 -0.17 -8.76
N LYS A 101 4.23 0.07 -9.68
CA LYS A 101 4.16 1.32 -10.45
C LYS A 101 4.03 2.54 -9.54
N VAL A 102 3.17 2.48 -8.51
CA VAL A 102 3.05 3.55 -7.51
C VAL A 102 4.33 3.70 -6.69
N ARG A 103 4.98 2.59 -6.31
CA ARG A 103 6.25 2.64 -5.58
C ARG A 103 7.35 3.32 -6.41
N ASN A 104 7.46 2.98 -7.68
CA ASN A 104 8.46 3.55 -8.60
C ASN A 104 8.18 5.04 -8.84
N TYR A 105 6.91 5.42 -8.98
CA TYR A 105 6.50 6.82 -9.06
C TYR A 105 6.99 7.62 -7.84
N LEU A 106 6.76 7.12 -6.62
CA LEU A 106 7.24 7.79 -5.41
C LEU A 106 8.76 7.87 -5.32
N SER A 107 9.47 6.83 -5.75
CA SER A 107 10.93 6.84 -5.79
C SER A 107 11.44 7.95 -6.71
N ALA A 108 10.93 8.02 -7.94
CA ALA A 108 11.29 9.06 -8.90
C ALA A 108 10.88 10.46 -8.43
N TRP A 109 9.72 10.58 -7.78
CA TRP A 109 9.26 11.84 -7.21
C TRP A 109 10.19 12.33 -6.10
N GLY A 110 10.62 11.44 -5.20
CA GLY A 110 11.58 11.75 -4.14
C GLY A 110 12.95 12.16 -4.66
N GLU A 111 13.46 11.53 -5.72
CA GLU A 111 14.72 11.90 -6.38
C GLU A 111 14.66 13.31 -7.01
N GLN A 112 13.51 13.70 -7.55
CA GLN A 112 13.32 15.02 -8.15
C GLN A 112 13.17 16.15 -7.11
N HIS A 113 12.70 15.80 -5.92
CA HIS A 113 12.37 16.76 -4.86
C HIS A 113 13.35 16.73 -3.70
N ASN A 114 14.54 16.13 -3.88
CA ASN A 114 15.67 16.04 -2.93
C ASN A 114 15.34 16.64 -1.56
N LEU A 115 15.01 15.77 -0.60
CA LEU A 115 15.23 16.06 0.81
C LEU A 115 16.62 16.69 1.02
#